data_AF-A0A6I2ZJM9-F1
#
_entry.id   AF-A0A6I2ZJM9-F1
#
_cell.length_a   1.000
_cell.length_b   1.000
_cell.length_c   1.000
_cell.angle_alpha   90.00
_cell.angle_beta   90.00
_cell.angle_gamma   90.00
#
_symmetry.space_group_name_H-M   'P 1'
#
loop_
_entity.id
_entity.type
_entity.pdbx_description
1 polymer ?
#
loop_
_entity_poly.entity_id
_entity_poly.type
_entity_poly.pdbx_seq_one_letter_code
_entity_poly.pdbx_strand_id
1 'polypeptide(L)' 'ESATLARIRRCESRGNYSIVSASGRYRGAYQFDFTTWRGMGGSGDPAAASPSEQDYRALLLLRLRGTRPWPICGR' A
#
# COMPACT_ATOMS: atom_id res chain seq x y z
N GLU A 1 -7.21 -10.67 6.04
CA GLU A 1 -5.92 -10.03 5.73
C GLU A 1 -4.76 -10.99 5.98
N SER A 2 -3.66 -10.90 5.23
CA SER A 2 -2.42 -11.62 5.55
C SER A 2 -1.73 -10.93 6.74
N ALA A 3 -1.18 -11.71 7.69
CA ALA A 3 -0.41 -11.17 8.81
C ALA A 3 0.77 -10.29 8.34
N THR A 4 1.35 -10.59 7.18
CA THR A 4 2.39 -9.79 6.54
C THR A 4 1.88 -8.40 6.14
N LEU A 5 0.69 -8.31 5.55
CA LEU A 5 0.11 -7.01 5.17
C LEU A 5 -0.21 -6.15 6.38
N ALA A 6 -0.73 -6.75 7.46
CA ALA A 6 -1.00 -6.01 8.68
C ALA A 6 0.28 -5.41 9.28
N ARG A 7 1.39 -6.16 9.25
CA ARG A 7 2.72 -5.67 9.67
C ARG A 7 3.22 -4.54 8.76
N ILE A 8 3.16 -4.71 7.45
CA ILE A 8 3.56 -3.69 6.48
C ILE A 8 2.74 -2.41 6.69
N ARG A 9 1.40 -2.52 6.74
CA ARG A 9 0.50 -1.39 6.97
C ARG A 9 0.85 -0.63 8.25
N ARG A 10 1.10 -1.35 9.34
CA ARG A 10 1.47 -0.72 10.61
C ARG A 10 2.81 0.01 10.53
N CYS A 11 3.79 -0.55 9.83
CA CYS A 11 5.10 0.07 9.66
C CYS A 11 5.05 1.29 8.72
N GLU A 12 4.37 1.17 7.59
CA GLU A 12 4.30 2.20 6.54
C GLU A 12 3.49 3.43 6.95
N SER A 13 2.33 3.22 7.58
CA SER A 13 1.35 4.29 7.80
C SER A 13 0.83 4.37 9.24
N ARG A 14 1.32 3.51 10.13
CA ARG A 14 0.71 3.29 11.45
C ARG A 14 -0.76 2.88 11.40
N GLY A 15 -1.23 2.37 10.26
CA GLY A 15 -2.63 2.00 10.03
C GLY A 15 -3.50 3.12 9.44
N ASN A 16 -2.91 4.25 9.01
CA ASN A 16 -3.66 5.35 8.43
C ASN A 16 -3.86 5.17 6.92
N TYR A 17 -5.10 4.97 6.49
CA TYR A 17 -5.47 4.77 5.09
C TYR A 17 -5.46 6.02 4.22
N SER A 18 -5.44 7.19 4.83
CA SER A 18 -5.50 8.47 4.12
C SER A 18 -4.19 9.25 4.20
N ILE A 19 -3.13 8.62 4.70
CA ILE A 19 -1.82 9.27 4.81
C ILE A 19 -1.25 9.56 3.42
N VAL A 20 -0.63 10.73 3.32
CA VAL A 20 0.17 11.13 2.16
C VAL A 20 1.55 11.49 2.70
N SER A 21 2.58 10.87 2.14
CA SER A 21 3.97 11.18 2.48
C SER A 21 4.28 12.67 2.27
N ALA A 22 5.29 13.20 2.97
CA ALA A 22 5.67 14.62 2.86
C ALA A 22 6.00 15.06 1.41
N SER A 23 6.49 14.14 0.58
CA SER A 23 6.77 14.40 -0.85
C SER A 23 5.52 14.31 -1.74
N GLY A 24 4.38 13.85 -1.22
CA GLY A 24 3.17 13.60 -1.99
C GLY A 24 3.22 12.38 -2.92
N ARG A 25 4.37 11.69 -3.00
CA ARG A 25 4.61 10.58 -3.94
C ARG A 25 3.98 9.27 -3.50
N TYR A 26 4.09 8.96 -2.21
CA TYR A 26 3.57 7.73 -1.60
C TYR A 26 2.33 8.04 -0.78
N ARG A 27 1.31 7.18 -0.93
CA ARG A 27 -0.06 7.45 -0.50
C ARG A 27 -0.74 6.20 0.03
N GLY A 28 -1.64 6.39 0.99
CA GLY A 28 -2.46 5.36 1.58
C GLY A 28 -1.70 4.46 2.56
N ALA A 29 -2.40 3.46 3.08
CA ALA A 29 -1.95 2.64 4.21
C ALA A 29 -0.67 1.84 3.92
N TYR A 30 -0.43 1.57 2.64
CA TYR A 30 0.71 0.80 2.12
C TYR A 30 1.71 1.65 1.32
N GLN A 31 1.56 2.98 1.37
CA GLN A 31 2.49 3.93 0.75
C GLN A 31 2.70 3.65 -0.75
N PHE A 32 1.60 3.43 -1.48
CA PHE A 32 1.63 3.25 -2.93
C PHE A 32 2.05 4.53 -3.65
N ASP A 33 2.85 4.39 -4.71
CA ASP A 33 2.92 5.39 -5.77
C ASP A 33 1.85 5.11 -6.86
N PHE A 34 1.53 6.11 -7.67
CA PHE A 34 0.52 6.02 -8.73
C PHE A 34 0.83 4.99 -9.83
N THR A 35 2.10 4.73 -10.11
CA THR A 35 2.49 3.77 -11.15
C THR A 35 2.23 2.35 -10.67
N THR A 36 2.66 2.04 -9.44
CA THR A 36 2.42 0.75 -8.81
C THR A 36 0.93 0.52 -8.56
N TRP A 37 0.20 1.54 -8.09
CA TRP A 37 -1.25 1.48 -7.87
C TRP A 37 -2.01 1.10 -9.15
N ARG A 38 -1.74 1.82 -10.25
CA ARG A 38 -2.33 1.54 -11.56
C ARG A 38 -1.91 0.18 -12.11
N GLY A 39 -0.65 -0.22 -11.88
CA GLY A 39 -0.15 -1.55 -12.24
C GLY A 39 -0.91 -2.69 -11.56
N MET A 40 -1.43 -2.47 -10.35
CA MET A 40 -2.31 -3.42 -9.65
C MET A 40 -3.79 -3.25 -10.03
N GLY A 41 -4.10 -2.44 -11.04
CA GLY A 41 -5.43 -2.12 -11.56
C GLY A 41 -6.19 -1.06 -10.77
N GLY A 42 -5.54 -0.36 -9.84
CA GLY A 42 -6.12 0.71 -9.06
C GLY A 42 -6.38 1.95 -9.90
N SER A 43 -7.44 2.69 -9.61
CA SER A 43 -7.76 3.97 -10.23
C SER A 43 -7.77 5.09 -9.20
N GLY A 44 -7.67 6.34 -9.64
CA GLY A 44 -7.65 7.51 -8.76
C GLY A 44 -6.45 7.57 -7.81
N ASP A 45 -6.63 8.28 -6.69
CA ASP A 45 -5.63 8.45 -5.63
C ASP A 45 -5.68 7.25 -4.65
N PRO A 46 -4.55 6.55 -4.41
CA PRO A 46 -4.48 5.48 -3.41
C PRO A 46 -4.98 5.88 -2.01
N ALA A 47 -4.71 7.12 -1.56
CA ALA A 47 -5.12 7.61 -0.24
C ALA A 47 -6.63 7.95 -0.17
N ALA A 48 -7.28 8.12 -1.32
CA ALA A 48 -8.72 8.34 -1.41
C ALA A 48 -9.51 7.04 -1.62
N ALA A 49 -8.84 5.94 -1.99
CA ALA A 49 -9.45 4.64 -2.14
C ALA A 49 -9.92 4.07 -0.78
N SER A 50 -10.97 3.27 -0.81
CA SER A 50 -11.49 2.63 0.39
C SER A 50 -10.43 1.72 1.05
N PRO A 51 -10.49 1.51 2.37
CA PRO A 51 -9.57 0.61 3.04
C PRO A 51 -9.51 -0.80 2.44
N SER A 52 -10.66 -1.36 2.07
CA SER A 52 -10.75 -2.67 1.44
C SER A 52 -10.08 -2.72 0.07
N GLU A 53 -10.15 -1.64 -0.72
CA GLU A 53 -9.48 -1.60 -2.02
C GLU A 53 -7.96 -1.51 -1.85
N GLN A 54 -7.48 -0.67 -0.93
CA GLN A 54 -6.05 -0.58 -0.64
C GLN A 54 -5.49 -1.93 -0.17
N ASP A 55 -6.19 -2.63 0.73
CA ASP A 55 -5.81 -3.96 1.21
C ASP A 55 -5.81 -4.99 0.06
N TYR A 56 -6.81 -4.93 -0.81
CA TYR A 56 -6.92 -5.83 -1.96
C TYR A 56 -5.76 -5.63 -2.95
N ARG A 57 -5.43 -4.38 -3.31
CA ARG A 57 -4.30 -4.09 -4.20
C ARG A 57 -2.96 -4.45 -3.55
N ALA A 58 -2.80 -4.20 -2.26
CA ALA A 58 -1.60 -4.59 -1.52
C ALA A 58 -1.43 -6.12 -1.48
N LEU A 59 -2.53 -6.88 -1.32
CA LEU A 59 -2.50 -8.33 -1.38
C LEU A 59 -2.12 -8.87 -2.76
N LEU A 60 -2.65 -8.27 -3.82
CA LEU A 60 -2.25 -8.57 -5.20
C LEU A 60 -0.75 -8.34 -5.41
N LEU A 61 -0.27 -7.17 -4.99
CA LEU A 61 1.14 -6.80 -5.11
C LEU A 61 2.05 -7.75 -4.32
N LEU A 62 1.67 -8.09 -3.09
CA LEU A 62 2.39 -9.04 -2.24
C LEU A 62 2.46 -10.43 -2.89
N ARG A 63 1.37 -10.91 -3.48
CA ARG A 63 1.36 -12.21 -4.18
C ARG A 63 2.25 -12.20 -5.43
N LEU A 64 2.29 -11.08 -6.15
CA LEU A 64 3.05 -10.96 -7.39
C LEU A 64 4.55 -10.75 -7.16
N ARG A 65 4.94 -9.92 -6.19
CA ARG A 65 6.32 -9.44 -6.03
C ARG A 65 6.93 -9.77 -4.67
N GLY A 66 6.20 -10.50 -3.82
CA GLY A 66 6.58 -10.68 -2.42
C GLY A 66 6.67 -9.34 -1.71
N THR A 67 7.60 -9.23 -0.77
CA THR A 67 7.80 -8.03 0.04
C THR A 67 8.74 -7.00 -0.60
N ARG A 68 9.27 -7.25 -1.81
CA ARG A 68 10.21 -6.34 -2.50
C ARG A 68 9.72 -4.88 -2.61
N PRO A 69 8.42 -4.58 -2.81
CA PRO A 69 7.92 -3.20 -2.83
C PRO A 69 8.03 -2.46 -1.48
N TRP A 70 8.16 -3.20 -0.38
CA TRP A 70 8.30 -2.69 0.99
C TRP A 70 9.63 -3.14 1.60
N PRO A 71 10.79 -2.63 1.12
CA PRO A 71 12.11 -3.18 1.46
C PRO A 71 12.51 -3.06 2.94
N ILE A 72 11.88 -2.13 3.66
CA ILE A 72 12.08 -1.93 5.10
C ILE A 72 10.93 -2.58 5.87
N CYS A 73 9.68 -2.22 5.57
CA CYS A 73 8.50 -2.66 6.31
C CYS A 73 8.03 -4.10 6.00
N GLY A 74 8.58 -4.72 4.95
CA GLY A 74 8.31 -6.10 4.56
C GLY A 74 9.31 -7.13 5.09
N ARG A 75 10.21 -6.72 5.99
CA ARG A 75 11.08 -7.62 6.78
C ARG A 75 10.32 -8.20 7.97
#